data_AF-A0A820A6L6-F1
#
_entry.id   AF-A0A820A6L6-F1
#
_cell.length_a   1.000
_cell.length_b   1.000
_cell.length_c   1.000
_cell.angle_alpha   90.00
_cell.angle_beta   90.00
_cell.angle_gamma   90.00
#
_symmetry.space_group_name_H-M   'P 1'
#
loop_
_entity.id
_entity.type
_entity.pdbx_description
1 polymer ?
#
loop_
_entity_poly.entity_id
_entity_poly.type
_entity_poly.pdbx_seq_one_letter_code
_entity_poly.pdbx_strand_id
1 'polypeptide(L)'
;MALTDQTILVKINAALTMIMFVGGLINSILSLITFQSKDLRQVGCGIYLLASSITSFLTISMFTVKFWFVVLTQMDLSIRLSVVRGGCVSIEPLLKLCLYLDAWLNAFVAVERAILVFKGINFNKQKSQCIARWIVLILPFCIMGSIIHEPIYRELNEVNTETDKVDIDRWCLTRYSPSVQRYNTIILFFHLVAPCIVNLCSALFIIFGSARQRSTAQTRRTLREHVYNQFNEHKQLLISPIVLLILSLPRLIMSMLSECV
;
A
#
# COMPACT_ATOMS: atom_id res chain seq x y z
N MET A 1 10.68 29.67 14.19
CA MET A 1 11.97 28.96 14.02
C MET A 1 12.16 28.62 12.54
N ALA A 2 13.32 28.89 11.93
CA ALA A 2 13.53 28.59 10.50
C ALA A 2 13.92 27.12 10.30
N LEU A 3 13.68 26.55 9.11
CA LEU A 3 14.08 25.16 8.76
C LEU A 3 15.60 24.94 8.90
N THR A 4 16.39 26.01 8.81
CA THR A 4 17.84 26.03 9.04
C THR A 4 18.25 25.75 10.49
N ASP A 5 17.38 26.01 11.47
CA ASP A 5 17.69 25.85 12.90
C ASP A 5 17.31 24.46 13.45
N GLN A 6 16.71 23.62 12.61
CA GLN A 6 16.29 22.26 12.97
C GLN A 6 17.45 21.27 13.05
N THR A 7 17.23 20.18 13.78
CA THR A 7 18.21 19.10 13.93
C THR A 7 18.62 18.52 12.57
N ILE A 8 19.86 18.03 12.50
CA ILE A 8 20.41 17.37 11.31
C ILE A 8 19.51 16.21 10.85
N LEU A 9 18.90 15.49 11.80
CA LEU A 9 17.96 14.40 11.54
C LEU A 9 16.73 14.86 10.74
N VAL A 10 16.11 15.99 11.11
CA VAL A 10 14.95 16.54 10.39
C VAL A 10 15.34 16.94 8.97
N LYS A 11 16.54 17.52 8.77
CA LYS A 11 17.05 17.91 7.44
C LYS A 11 17.27 16.70 6.54
N ILE A 12 17.87 15.61 7.06
CA ILE A 12 18.06 14.36 6.31
C ILE A 12 16.71 13.74 5.94
N ASN A 13 15.78 13.66 6.89
CA ASN A 13 14.45 13.10 6.64
C ASN A 13 13.64 13.94 5.64
N ALA A 14 13.80 15.26 5.66
CA ALA A 14 13.18 16.15 4.67
C ALA A 14 13.75 15.89 3.27
N ALA A 15 15.07 15.81 3.14
CA ALA A 15 15.72 15.52 1.86
C ALA A 15 15.27 14.15 1.30
N LEU A 16 15.27 13.10 2.14
CA LEU A 16 14.81 11.78 1.75
C LEU A 16 13.34 11.78 1.32
N THR A 17 12.47 12.43 2.08
CA THR A 17 11.04 12.56 1.77
C THR A 17 10.82 13.27 0.44
N MET A 18 11.59 14.32 0.14
CA MET A 18 11.51 15.03 -1.14
C MET A 18 12.00 14.18 -2.31
N ILE A 19 13.07 13.39 -2.14
CA ILE A 19 13.53 12.44 -3.16
C ILE A 19 12.45 11.39 -3.45
N MET A 20 11.87 10.80 -2.39
CA MET A 20 10.78 9.83 -2.51
C MET A 20 9.56 10.45 -3.20
N PHE A 21 9.23 11.70 -2.87
CA PHE A 21 8.10 12.41 -3.48
C PHE A 21 8.30 12.62 -4.98
N VAL A 22 9.45 13.17 -5.39
CA VAL A 22 9.75 13.41 -6.82
C VAL A 22 9.77 12.10 -7.61
N GLY A 23 10.45 11.07 -7.11
CA GLY A 23 10.48 9.76 -7.76
C GLY A 23 9.09 9.12 -7.85
N GLY A 24 8.33 9.15 -6.76
CA GLY A 24 6.97 8.61 -6.69
C GLY A 24 5.99 9.35 -7.61
N LEU A 25 6.10 10.67 -7.71
CA LEU A 25 5.31 11.49 -8.62
C LEU A 25 5.57 11.12 -10.09
N ILE A 26 6.85 11.09 -10.50
CA ILE A 26 7.23 10.74 -11.87
C ILE A 26 6.69 9.35 -12.22
N ASN A 27 6.93 8.36 -11.36
CA ASN A 27 6.44 6.99 -11.57
C ASN A 27 4.91 6.93 -11.69
N SER A 28 4.19 7.64 -10.82
CA SER A 28 2.73 7.64 -10.81
C SER A 28 2.15 8.32 -12.05
N ILE A 29 2.72 9.44 -12.49
CA ILE A 29 2.29 10.18 -13.69
C ILE A 29 2.53 9.33 -14.95
N LEU A 30 3.73 8.76 -15.10
CA LEU A 30 4.04 7.89 -16.25
C LEU A 30 3.14 6.65 -16.28
N SER A 31 2.88 6.06 -15.12
CA SER A 31 1.95 4.92 -15.00
C SER A 31 0.52 5.32 -15.35
N LEU A 32 0.06 6.50 -14.89
CA LEU A 32 -1.27 7.02 -15.21
C LEU A 32 -1.45 7.21 -16.71
N ILE A 33 -0.50 7.87 -17.37
CA ILE A 33 -0.49 8.07 -18.83
C ILE A 33 -0.53 6.71 -19.55
N THR A 34 0.28 5.76 -19.10
CA THR A 34 0.37 4.42 -19.70
C THR A 34 -0.96 3.67 -19.59
N PHE A 35 -1.53 3.54 -18.40
CA PHE A 35 -2.74 2.74 -18.16
C PHE A 35 -4.05 3.46 -18.51
N GLN A 36 -4.00 4.76 -18.80
CA GLN A 36 -5.14 5.49 -19.37
C GLN A 36 -5.40 5.12 -20.84
N SER A 37 -4.42 4.54 -21.53
CA SER A 37 -4.58 4.03 -22.89
C SER A 37 -5.72 3.01 -23.00
N LYS A 38 -6.53 3.14 -24.08
CA LYS A 38 -7.71 2.28 -24.28
C LYS A 38 -7.33 0.81 -24.47
N ASP A 39 -6.15 0.54 -25.04
CA ASP A 39 -5.68 -0.80 -25.36
C ASP A 39 -5.36 -1.63 -24.11
N LEU A 40 -4.69 -1.02 -23.12
CA LEU A 40 -4.38 -1.70 -21.87
C LEU A 40 -5.63 -1.92 -21.01
N ARG A 41 -6.63 -1.04 -21.13
CA ARG A 41 -7.91 -1.15 -20.40
C ARG A 41 -8.88 -2.15 -21.03
N GLN A 42 -8.49 -2.87 -22.09
CA GLN A 42 -9.32 -3.93 -22.69
C GLN A 42 -9.54 -5.13 -21.75
N VAL A 43 -8.74 -5.26 -20.70
CA VAL A 43 -8.82 -6.33 -19.70
C VAL A 43 -8.87 -5.72 -18.29
N GLY A 44 -9.49 -6.41 -17.33
CA GLY A 44 -9.60 -5.97 -15.94
C GLY A 44 -8.26 -5.59 -15.30
N CYS A 45 -7.18 -6.28 -15.65
CA CYS A 45 -5.81 -5.95 -15.22
C CYS A 45 -5.44 -4.49 -15.47
N GLY A 46 -5.78 -3.91 -16.63
CA GLY A 46 -5.48 -2.51 -16.92
C GLY A 46 -6.29 -1.53 -16.07
N ILE A 47 -7.52 -1.90 -15.69
CA ILE A 47 -8.37 -1.10 -14.79
C ILE A 47 -7.80 -1.10 -13.37
N TYR A 48 -7.37 -2.27 -12.86
CA TYR A 48 -6.72 -2.36 -11.55
C TYR A 48 -5.41 -1.58 -11.50
N LEU A 49 -4.57 -1.66 -12.56
CA LEU A 49 -3.32 -0.91 -12.64
C LEU A 49 -3.53 0.60 -12.72
N LEU A 50 -4.58 1.05 -13.42
CA LEU A 50 -4.99 2.45 -13.44
C LEU A 50 -5.45 2.92 -12.04
N ALA A 51 -6.24 2.12 -11.34
CA ALA A 51 -6.64 2.42 -9.97
C ALA A 51 -5.43 2.48 -9.02
N SER A 52 -4.49 1.53 -9.17
CA SER A 52 -3.26 1.45 -8.38
C SER A 52 -2.33 2.66 -8.61
N SER A 53 -2.23 3.18 -9.84
CA SER A 53 -1.44 4.39 -10.10
C SER A 53 -2.04 5.63 -9.45
N ILE A 54 -3.38 5.74 -9.42
CA ILE A 54 -4.08 6.81 -8.69
C ILE A 54 -3.85 6.68 -7.17
N THR A 55 -4.01 5.48 -6.60
CA THR A 55 -3.78 5.26 -5.16
C THR A 55 -2.33 5.49 -4.77
N SER A 56 -1.38 5.13 -5.63
CA SER A 56 0.06 5.40 -5.43
C SER A 56 0.36 6.90 -5.41
N PHE A 57 -0.23 7.67 -6.34
CA PHE A 57 -0.13 9.12 -6.38
C PHE A 57 -0.70 9.76 -5.10
N LEU A 58 -1.87 9.31 -4.65
CA LEU A 58 -2.47 9.77 -3.41
C LEU A 58 -1.62 9.40 -2.19
N THR A 59 -1.05 8.19 -2.16
CA THR A 59 -0.18 7.73 -1.06
C THR A 59 1.05 8.62 -0.93
N ILE A 60 1.78 8.88 -2.02
CA ILE A 60 3.00 9.68 -1.96
C ILE A 60 2.70 11.13 -1.57
N SER A 61 1.59 11.69 -2.08
CA SER A 61 1.14 13.04 -1.72
C SER A 61 0.76 13.13 -0.24
N MET A 62 -0.02 12.17 0.27
CA MET A 62 -0.42 12.13 1.68
C MET A 62 0.76 11.87 2.62
N PHE A 63 1.72 11.05 2.21
CA PHE A 63 2.95 10.84 2.99
C PHE A 63 3.77 12.13 3.12
N THR A 64 3.92 12.88 2.03
CA THR A 64 4.58 14.19 2.05
C THR A 64 3.81 15.20 2.90
N VAL A 65 2.48 15.26 2.77
CA VAL A 65 1.62 16.10 3.62
C VAL A 65 1.78 15.73 5.09
N LYS A 66 1.79 14.43 5.44
CA LYS A 66 2.02 13.94 6.81
C LYS A 66 3.36 14.42 7.36
N PHE A 67 4.43 14.28 6.58
CA PHE A 67 5.77 14.71 6.99
C PHE A 67 5.80 16.21 7.31
N TRP A 68 5.33 17.04 6.37
CA TRP A 68 5.28 18.49 6.57
C TRP A 68 4.33 18.88 7.69
N PHE A 69 3.20 18.21 7.84
CA PHE A 69 2.27 18.43 8.96
C PHE A 69 2.98 18.24 10.30
N VAL A 70 3.72 17.14 10.49
CA VAL A 70 4.49 16.88 11.73
C VAL A 70 5.56 17.96 11.97
N VAL A 71 6.35 18.29 10.94
CA VAL A 71 7.40 19.31 11.04
C VAL A 71 6.81 20.67 11.40
N LEU A 72 5.71 21.07 10.76
CA LEU A 72 5.05 22.34 11.01
C LEU A 72 4.41 22.40 12.40
N THR A 73 3.86 21.29 12.90
CA THR A 73 3.32 21.23 14.28
C THR A 73 4.42 21.34 15.34
N GLN A 74 5.63 20.83 15.08
CA GLN A 74 6.77 20.93 16.01
C GLN A 74 7.46 22.29 15.98
N MET A 75 7.34 23.04 14.88
CA MET A 75 7.94 24.38 14.73
C MET A 75 7.15 25.50 15.41
N ASP A 76 6.08 25.18 16.15
CA ASP A 76 5.16 26.10 16.82
C ASP A 76 4.69 27.27 15.92
N LEU A 77 4.46 26.97 14.64
CA LEU A 77 3.70 27.88 13.78
C LEU A 77 2.25 27.89 14.28
N SER A 78 1.61 29.07 14.31
CA SER A 78 0.20 29.32 14.70
C SER A 78 -0.83 28.56 13.84
N ILE A 79 -0.75 27.23 13.82
CA ILE A 79 -1.70 26.34 13.19
C ILE A 79 -2.87 26.21 14.14
N ARG A 80 -4.06 26.48 13.62
CA ARG A 80 -5.30 26.36 14.39
C ARG A 80 -5.44 24.93 14.94
N LEU A 81 -5.82 24.82 16.22
CA LEU A 81 -6.04 23.54 16.89
C LEU A 81 -6.98 22.60 16.11
N SER A 82 -7.99 23.15 15.44
CA SER A 82 -8.90 22.38 14.57
C SER A 82 -8.21 21.70 13.39
N VAL A 83 -7.22 22.36 12.78
CA VAL A 83 -6.43 21.80 11.67
C VAL A 83 -5.51 20.70 12.18
N VAL A 84 -4.90 20.90 13.35
CA VAL A 84 -4.06 19.87 13.99
C VAL A 84 -4.88 18.64 14.36
N ARG A 85 -6.06 18.83 14.96
CA ARG A 85 -6.98 17.75 15.31
C ARG A 85 -7.49 17.00 14.07
N GLY A 86 -7.90 17.73 13.03
CA GLY A 86 -8.34 17.14 11.75
C GLY A 86 -7.23 16.34 11.07
N GLY A 87 -6.02 16.90 11.00
CA GLY A 87 -4.85 16.20 10.44
C GLY A 87 -4.50 14.93 11.22
N CYS A 88 -4.54 15.00 12.56
CA CYS A 88 -4.33 13.84 13.42
C CYS A 88 -5.32 12.72 13.09
N VAL A 89 -6.62 12.99 13.11
CA VAL A 89 -7.66 11.97 12.91
C VAL A 89 -7.71 11.43 11.48
N SER A 90 -7.43 12.25 10.46
CA SER A 90 -7.70 11.88 9.06
C SER A 90 -6.48 11.37 8.28
N ILE A 91 -5.27 11.92 8.50
CA ILE A 91 -4.13 11.64 7.63
C ILE A 91 -3.70 10.16 7.68
N GLU A 92 -3.64 9.57 8.89
CA GLU A 92 -3.18 8.18 9.03
C GLU A 92 -4.18 7.17 8.45
N PRO A 93 -5.49 7.24 8.77
CA PRO A 93 -6.44 6.29 8.18
C PRO A 93 -6.52 6.40 6.66
N LEU A 94 -6.47 7.62 6.10
CA LEU A 94 -6.44 7.82 4.65
C LEU A 94 -5.19 7.22 3.99
N LEU A 95 -4.02 7.38 4.63
CA LEU A 95 -2.79 6.78 4.14
C LEU A 95 -2.87 5.25 4.17
N LYS A 96 -3.40 4.65 5.24
CA LYS A 96 -3.63 3.20 5.34
C LYS A 96 -4.63 2.69 4.32
N LEU A 97 -5.72 3.41 4.09
CA LEU A 97 -6.68 3.10 3.03
C LEU A 97 -5.97 2.97 1.69
N CYS A 98 -5.14 3.96 1.32
CA CYS A 98 -4.44 3.95 0.03
C CYS A 98 -3.45 2.79 -0.08
N LEU A 99 -2.70 2.50 0.99
CA LEU A 99 -1.75 1.38 1.03
C LEU A 99 -2.45 0.02 0.92
N TYR A 100 -3.55 -0.18 1.64
CA TYR A 100 -4.32 -1.42 1.57
C TYR A 100 -5.02 -1.58 0.22
N LEU A 101 -5.53 -0.49 -0.36
CA LEU A 101 -6.09 -0.51 -1.71
C LEU A 101 -5.04 -0.97 -2.72
N ASP A 102 -3.85 -0.40 -2.69
CA ASP A 102 -2.78 -0.75 -3.62
C ASP A 102 -2.40 -2.24 -3.51
N ALA A 103 -2.24 -2.75 -2.27
CA ALA A 103 -1.94 -4.15 -2.03
C ALA A 103 -3.00 -5.11 -2.61
N TRP A 104 -4.29 -4.82 -2.37
CA TRP A 104 -5.40 -5.63 -2.88
C TRP A 104 -5.56 -5.51 -4.40
N LEU A 105 -5.38 -4.32 -4.97
CA LEU A 105 -5.40 -4.13 -6.43
C LEU A 105 -4.28 -4.94 -7.11
N ASN A 106 -3.08 -4.96 -6.53
CA ASN A 106 -1.98 -5.79 -7.02
C ASN A 106 -2.31 -7.29 -6.94
N ALA A 107 -2.93 -7.74 -5.85
CA ALA A 107 -3.42 -9.12 -5.73
C ALA A 107 -4.46 -9.46 -6.82
N PHE A 108 -5.41 -8.57 -7.10
CA PHE A 108 -6.37 -8.77 -8.19
C PHE A 108 -5.72 -8.76 -9.57
N VAL A 109 -4.68 -7.95 -9.80
CA VAL A 109 -3.86 -8.02 -11.02
C VAL A 109 -3.25 -9.40 -11.21
N ALA A 110 -2.66 -9.97 -10.16
CA ALA A 110 -2.05 -11.30 -10.22
C ALA A 110 -3.08 -12.40 -10.50
N VAL A 111 -4.24 -12.35 -9.84
CA VAL A 111 -5.35 -13.28 -10.08
C VAL A 111 -5.87 -13.17 -11.52
N GLU A 112 -6.07 -11.96 -12.02
CA GLU A 112 -6.57 -11.73 -13.38
C GLU A 112 -5.59 -12.29 -14.43
N ARG A 113 -4.28 -12.09 -14.21
CA ARG A 113 -3.23 -12.66 -15.06
C ARG A 113 -3.23 -14.19 -15.00
N ALA A 114 -3.42 -14.79 -13.83
CA ALA A 114 -3.52 -16.24 -13.69
C ALA A 114 -4.75 -16.81 -14.43
N ILE A 115 -5.91 -16.13 -14.33
CA ILE A 115 -7.13 -16.52 -15.05
C ILE A 115 -6.96 -16.38 -16.57
N LEU A 116 -6.28 -15.32 -17.03
CA LEU A 116 -5.99 -15.10 -18.44
C LEU A 116 -5.15 -16.25 -19.02
N VAL A 117 -4.08 -16.66 -18.32
CA VAL A 117 -3.23 -17.80 -18.71
C VAL A 117 -4.04 -19.10 -18.71
N PHE A 118 -4.87 -19.32 -17.67
CA PHE A 118 -5.65 -20.55 -17.55
C PHE A 118 -6.74 -20.69 -18.62
N LYS A 119 -7.50 -19.62 -18.88
CA LYS A 119 -8.62 -19.67 -19.84
C LYS A 119 -8.17 -19.51 -21.28
N GLY A 120 -7.02 -18.89 -21.54
CA GLY A 120 -6.49 -18.66 -22.89
C GLY A 120 -7.56 -18.07 -23.81
N ILE A 121 -7.90 -18.80 -24.87
CA ILE A 121 -8.90 -18.40 -25.88
C ILE A 121 -10.32 -18.23 -25.33
N ASN A 122 -10.67 -18.90 -24.23
CA ASN A 122 -11.98 -18.83 -23.60
C ASN A 122 -12.11 -17.64 -22.63
N PHE A 123 -11.11 -16.76 -22.58
CA PHE A 123 -11.12 -15.59 -21.70
C PHE A 123 -12.05 -14.49 -22.24
N ASN A 124 -13.09 -14.16 -21.45
CA ASN A 124 -14.02 -13.10 -21.81
C ASN A 124 -13.56 -11.74 -21.24
N LYS A 125 -13.02 -10.90 -22.13
CA LYS A 125 -12.53 -9.55 -21.82
C LYS A 125 -13.60 -8.61 -21.27
N GLN A 126 -14.82 -8.62 -21.82
CA GLN A 126 -15.89 -7.71 -21.38
C GLN A 126 -16.36 -8.05 -19.96
N LYS A 127 -16.53 -9.34 -19.65
CA LYS A 127 -16.88 -9.78 -18.29
C LYS A 127 -15.81 -9.38 -17.28
N SER A 128 -14.55 -9.59 -17.64
CA SER A 128 -13.38 -9.16 -16.85
C SER A 128 -13.40 -7.66 -16.55
N GLN A 129 -13.62 -6.82 -17.56
CA GLN A 129 -13.72 -5.36 -17.36
C GLN A 129 -14.86 -4.96 -16.42
N CYS A 130 -16.03 -5.58 -16.57
CA CYS A 130 -17.19 -5.27 -15.73
C CYS A 130 -16.89 -5.59 -14.26
N ILE A 131 -16.36 -6.78 -13.98
CA ILE A 131 -15.97 -7.21 -12.64
C ILE A 131 -14.93 -6.25 -12.05
N ALA A 132 -13.91 -5.87 -12.84
CA ALA A 132 -12.86 -4.99 -12.37
C ALA A 132 -13.38 -3.59 -11.98
N ARG A 133 -14.32 -3.02 -12.73
CA ARG A 133 -14.95 -1.74 -12.37
C ARG A 133 -15.69 -1.83 -11.04
N TRP A 134 -16.46 -2.90 -10.83
CA TRP A 134 -17.17 -3.13 -9.58
C TRP A 134 -16.21 -3.30 -8.40
N ILE A 135 -15.14 -4.08 -8.57
CA ILE A 135 -14.13 -4.29 -7.52
C ILE A 135 -13.46 -2.96 -7.15
N VAL A 136 -13.00 -2.16 -8.12
CA VAL A 136 -12.37 -0.86 -7.86
C VAL A 136 -13.30 0.10 -7.12
N LEU A 137 -14.62 0.02 -7.37
CA LEU A 137 -15.61 0.85 -6.68
C LEU A 137 -15.92 0.35 -5.26
N ILE A 138 -16.07 -0.95 -5.06
CA ILE A 138 -16.50 -1.55 -3.78
C ILE A 138 -15.34 -1.63 -2.77
N LEU A 139 -14.13 -1.96 -3.26
CA LEU A 139 -12.97 -2.24 -2.41
C LEU A 139 -12.62 -1.12 -1.42
N PRO A 140 -12.64 0.18 -1.80
CA PRO A 140 -12.41 1.28 -0.84
C PRO A 140 -13.38 1.27 0.33
N PHE A 141 -14.67 0.99 0.10
CA PHE A 141 -15.67 0.94 1.16
C PHE A 141 -15.44 -0.24 2.11
N CYS A 142 -15.07 -1.41 1.57
CA CYS A 142 -14.74 -2.56 2.39
C CYS A 142 -13.53 -2.29 3.31
N ILE A 143 -12.48 -1.66 2.76
CA ILE A 143 -11.28 -1.33 3.54
C ILE A 143 -11.58 -0.22 4.55
N MET A 144 -12.34 0.81 4.18
CA MET A 144 -12.74 1.84 5.13
C MET A 144 -13.55 1.27 6.29
N GLY A 145 -14.43 0.30 6.03
CA GLY A 145 -15.17 -0.41 7.06
C GLY A 145 -14.26 -1.19 8.02
N SER A 146 -13.18 -1.79 7.54
CA SER A 146 -12.26 -2.56 8.40
C SER A 146 -11.31 -1.70 9.24
N ILE A 147 -11.05 -0.45 8.83
CA ILE A 147 -10.18 0.49 9.57
C ILE A 147 -10.95 1.60 10.30
N ILE A 148 -12.29 1.50 10.37
CA ILE A 148 -13.13 2.56 10.95
C ILE A 148 -12.84 2.84 12.43
N HIS A 149 -12.30 1.86 13.17
CA HIS A 149 -11.89 2.06 14.56
C HIS A 149 -10.76 3.07 14.68
N GLU A 150 -9.89 3.20 13.68
CA GLU A 150 -8.74 4.09 13.78
C GLU A 150 -9.10 5.57 13.98
N PRO A 151 -9.92 6.21 13.12
CA PRO A 151 -10.30 7.61 13.35
C PRO A 151 -11.13 7.81 14.62
N ILE A 152 -11.81 6.77 15.12
CA ILE A 152 -12.65 6.87 16.33
C ILE A 152 -11.80 6.93 17.60
N TYR A 153 -10.76 6.10 17.70
CA TYR A 153 -9.91 5.98 18.90
C TYR A 153 -8.64 6.84 18.84
N ARG A 154 -8.53 7.74 17.86
CA ARG A 154 -7.38 8.63 17.71
C ARG A 154 -7.71 10.00 18.28
N GLU A 155 -6.94 10.39 19.29
CA GLU A 155 -7.13 11.63 20.02
C GLU A 155 -5.85 12.48 20.01
N LEU A 156 -6.02 13.80 20.03
CA LEU A 156 -4.93 14.75 20.19
C LEU A 156 -4.75 15.00 21.68
N ASN A 157 -3.61 14.58 22.24
CA ASN A 157 -3.26 14.86 23.63
C ASN A 157 -2.33 16.07 23.71
N GLU A 158 -2.65 17.00 24.61
CA GLU A 158 -1.81 18.13 24.99
C GLU A 158 -1.12 17.76 26.30
N VAL A 159 0.20 17.58 26.27
CA VAL A 159 0.99 17.35 27.49
C VAL A 159 1.57 18.69 27.93
N ASN A 160 1.19 19.15 29.12
CA ASN A 160 1.79 20.33 29.73
C ASN A 160 3.05 19.90 30.47
N THR A 161 4.22 20.34 30.01
CA THR A 161 5.47 20.14 30.74
C THR A 161 5.55 21.19 31.86
N GLU A 162 5.51 20.77 33.13
CA GLU A 162 5.50 21.65 34.33
C GLU A 162 6.86 22.32 34.66
N THR A 163 7.69 22.65 33.67
CA THR A 163 9.02 23.22 33.91
C THR A 163 9.23 24.53 33.16
N ASP A 164 8.74 25.65 33.74
CA ASP A 164 9.08 27.08 33.49
C ASP A 164 9.29 27.58 32.03
N LYS A 165 8.92 26.77 31.04
CA LYS A 165 8.81 27.05 29.63
C LYS A 165 7.56 26.31 29.18
N VAL A 166 6.52 27.04 28.87
CA VAL A 166 5.25 26.48 28.40
C VAL A 166 5.45 25.99 26.95
N ASP A 167 6.17 24.88 26.78
CA ASP A 167 6.21 24.14 25.53
C ASP A 167 5.01 23.17 25.56
N ILE A 168 3.96 23.49 24.79
CA ILE A 168 2.77 22.63 24.64
C ILE A 168 3.10 21.58 23.59
N ASP A 169 3.48 20.40 24.07
CA ASP A 169 3.81 19.28 23.21
C ASP A 169 2.53 18.55 22.79
N ARG A 170 2.18 18.65 21.49
CA ARG A 170 0.96 18.06 20.92
C ARG A 170 1.26 16.71 20.28
N TRP A 171 0.74 15.63 20.86
CA TRP A 171 0.95 14.27 20.38
C TRP A 171 -0.36 13.66 19.86
N CYS A 172 -0.31 13.10 18.66
CA CYS A 172 -1.43 12.35 18.08
C CYS A 172 -1.31 10.88 18.48
N LEU A 173 -2.06 10.45 19.49
CA LEU A 173 -1.98 9.11 20.09
C LEU A 173 -3.25 8.32 19.83
N THR A 174 -3.10 7.02 19.59
CA THR A 174 -4.23 6.08 19.50
C THR A 174 -4.36 5.34 20.81
N ARG A 175 -5.52 5.41 21.45
CA ARG A 175 -5.81 4.69 22.70
C ARG A 175 -6.85 3.61 22.44
N TYR A 176 -6.37 2.41 22.18
CA TYR A 176 -7.25 1.25 21.97
C TYR A 176 -7.53 0.54 23.28
N SER A 177 -8.76 0.05 23.45
CA SER A 177 -9.03 -0.99 24.44
C SER A 177 -8.35 -2.31 24.02
N PRO A 178 -8.07 -3.25 24.95
CA PRO A 178 -7.40 -4.51 24.61
C PRO A 178 -8.10 -5.29 23.48
N SER A 179 -9.44 -5.27 23.46
CA SER A 179 -10.23 -5.89 22.39
C SER A 179 -10.03 -5.21 21.04
N VAL A 180 -10.00 -3.88 21.00
CA VAL A 180 -9.80 -3.11 19.78
C VAL A 180 -8.35 -3.23 19.29
N GLN A 181 -7.37 -3.31 20.19
CA GLN A 181 -5.98 -3.57 19.83
C GLN A 181 -5.83 -4.93 19.15
N ARG A 182 -6.45 -5.99 19.69
CA ARG A 182 -6.48 -7.31 19.05
C ARG A 182 -7.12 -7.27 17.66
N TYR A 183 -8.25 -6.58 17.53
CA TYR A 183 -8.90 -6.38 16.23
C TYR A 183 -8.00 -5.65 15.24
N ASN A 184 -7.41 -4.53 15.65
CA ASN A 184 -6.48 -3.74 14.84
C ASN A 184 -5.30 -4.59 14.33
N THR A 185 -4.73 -5.42 15.20
CA THR A 185 -3.67 -6.37 14.83
C THR A 185 -4.15 -7.37 13.79
N ILE A 186 -5.31 -7.99 13.99
CA ILE A 186 -5.88 -8.96 13.02
C ILE A 186 -6.11 -8.31 11.66
N ILE A 187 -6.70 -7.12 11.63
CA ILE A 187 -6.94 -6.35 10.41
C ILE A 187 -5.63 -5.99 9.71
N LEU A 188 -4.62 -5.53 10.46
CA LEU A 188 -3.29 -5.24 9.92
C LEU A 188 -2.69 -6.48 9.25
N PHE A 189 -2.71 -7.63 9.92
CA PHE A 189 -2.24 -8.89 9.35
C PHE A 189 -3.05 -9.31 8.12
N PHE A 190 -4.37 -9.18 8.16
CA PHE A 190 -5.24 -9.54 7.04
C PHE A 190 -4.91 -8.72 5.79
N HIS A 191 -4.89 -7.39 5.89
CA HIS A 191 -4.62 -6.52 4.74
C HIS A 191 -3.18 -6.59 4.25
N LEU A 192 -2.25 -7.12 5.03
CA LEU A 192 -0.86 -7.29 4.61
C LEU A 192 -0.57 -8.69 4.06
N VAL A 193 -0.93 -9.73 4.82
CA VAL A 193 -0.58 -11.11 4.51
C VAL A 193 -1.50 -11.70 3.44
N ALA A 194 -2.80 -11.41 3.46
CA ALA A 194 -3.73 -12.02 2.50
C ALA A 194 -3.40 -11.61 1.05
N PRO A 195 -3.18 -10.32 0.70
CA PRO A 195 -2.76 -9.94 -0.64
C PRO A 195 -1.42 -10.56 -1.04
N CYS A 196 -0.48 -10.69 -0.09
CA CYS A 196 0.81 -11.33 -0.33
C CYS A 196 0.66 -12.81 -0.69
N ILE A 197 -0.15 -13.56 0.06
CA ILE A 197 -0.45 -14.98 -0.22
C ILE A 197 -1.10 -15.12 -1.59
N VAL A 198 -2.11 -14.29 -1.91
CA VAL A 198 -2.80 -14.30 -3.20
C VAL A 198 -1.83 -14.06 -4.36
N ASN A 199 -0.94 -13.08 -4.23
CA ASN A 199 0.10 -12.79 -5.22
C ASN A 199 1.06 -13.97 -5.41
N LEU A 200 1.55 -14.55 -4.31
CA LEU A 200 2.47 -15.69 -4.35
C LEU A 200 1.83 -16.92 -4.98
N CYS A 201 0.62 -17.29 -4.55
CA CYS A 201 -0.12 -18.42 -5.11
C CYS A 201 -0.42 -18.21 -6.61
N SER A 202 -0.79 -16.99 -7.01
CA SER A 202 -1.04 -16.67 -8.42
C SER A 202 0.23 -16.77 -9.27
N ALA A 203 1.36 -16.28 -8.77
CA ALA A 203 2.65 -16.38 -9.46
C ALA A 203 3.10 -17.84 -9.61
N LEU A 204 2.99 -18.65 -8.55
CA LEU A 204 3.29 -20.09 -8.61
C LEU A 204 2.38 -20.80 -9.61
N PHE A 205 1.07 -20.49 -9.58
CA PHE A 205 0.12 -21.05 -10.53
C PHE A 205 0.50 -20.75 -11.99
N ILE A 206 0.91 -19.52 -12.31
CA ILE A 206 1.37 -19.16 -13.67
C ILE A 206 2.62 -19.96 -14.06
N ILE A 207 3.61 -20.05 -13.17
CA ILE A 207 4.87 -20.75 -13.47
C ILE A 207 4.62 -22.24 -13.72
N PHE A 208 3.92 -22.91 -12.81
CA PHE A 208 3.66 -24.35 -12.93
C PHE A 208 2.64 -24.66 -14.04
N GLY A 209 1.61 -23.83 -14.19
CA GLY A 209 0.58 -23.97 -15.22
C GLY A 209 1.18 -23.84 -16.63
N SER A 210 1.94 -22.78 -16.88
CA SER A 210 2.62 -22.56 -18.16
C SER A 210 3.67 -23.62 -18.45
N ALA A 211 4.44 -24.05 -17.45
CA ALA A 211 5.44 -25.11 -17.62
C ALA A 211 4.79 -26.46 -17.96
N ARG A 212 3.68 -26.82 -17.30
CA ARG A 212 2.93 -28.04 -17.57
C ARG A 212 2.32 -28.01 -18.98
N GLN A 213 1.69 -26.92 -19.37
CA GLN A 213 1.09 -26.77 -20.70
C GLN A 213 2.12 -26.87 -21.82
N ARG A 214 3.29 -26.22 -21.65
CA ARG A 214 4.39 -26.33 -22.62
C ARG A 214 5.01 -27.73 -22.65
N SER A 215 5.12 -28.41 -21.50
CA SER A 215 5.63 -29.80 -21.44
C SER A 215 4.69 -30.79 -22.12
N THR A 216 3.38 -30.58 -22.07
CA THR A 216 2.40 -31.40 -22.80
C THR A 216 2.44 -31.12 -24.31
N ALA A 217 2.75 -29.89 -24.74
CA ALA A 217 2.86 -29.51 -26.15
C ALA A 217 4.23 -29.82 -26.80
N GLN A 218 5.31 -29.86 -26.01
CA GLN A 218 6.68 -30.16 -26.46
C GLN A 218 7.27 -31.33 -25.67
N THR A 219 7.12 -32.54 -26.22
CA THR A 219 7.60 -33.82 -25.63
C THR A 219 9.13 -33.98 -25.60
N ARG A 220 9.90 -33.08 -26.22
CA ARG A 220 11.37 -33.20 -26.32
C ARG A 220 12.16 -32.73 -25.09
N ARG A 221 11.54 -32.04 -24.13
CA ARG A 221 12.22 -31.51 -22.94
C ARG A 221 11.53 -31.96 -21.65
N THR A 222 12.29 -32.03 -20.56
CA THR A 222 11.76 -32.46 -19.27
C THR A 222 10.96 -31.33 -18.60
N LEU A 223 9.95 -31.70 -17.80
CA LEU A 223 9.14 -30.74 -17.03
C LEU A 223 10.01 -29.81 -16.17
N ARG A 224 11.11 -30.33 -15.61
CA ARG A 224 12.07 -29.57 -14.79
C ARG A 224 12.76 -28.46 -15.57
N GLU A 225 13.17 -28.71 -16.82
CA GLU A 225 13.76 -27.69 -17.69
C GLU A 225 12.75 -26.59 -18.07
N HIS A 226 11.49 -26.97 -18.29
CA HIS A 226 10.42 -26.01 -18.57
C HIS A 226 10.11 -25.13 -17.35
N VAL A 227 10.04 -25.70 -16.15
CA VAL A 227 9.86 -24.95 -14.91
C VAL A 227 11.04 -24.00 -14.67
N TYR A 228 12.28 -24.45 -14.86
CA TYR A 228 13.46 -23.60 -14.68
C TYR A 228 13.48 -22.40 -15.65
N ASN A 229 13.13 -22.63 -16.92
CA ASN A 229 13.05 -21.55 -17.90
C ASN A 229 11.91 -20.57 -17.59
N GLN A 230 10.72 -21.06 -17.22
CA GLN A 230 9.60 -20.20 -16.82
C GLN A 230 9.90 -19.44 -15.53
N PHE A 231 10.62 -20.06 -14.58
CA PHE A 231 11.08 -19.38 -13.37
C PHE A 231 12.04 -18.23 -13.71
N ASN A 232 13.01 -18.44 -14.61
CA ASN A 232 13.92 -17.39 -15.04
C ASN A 232 13.22 -16.26 -15.83
N GLU A 233 12.20 -16.60 -16.62
CA GLU A 233 11.40 -15.64 -17.40
C GLU A 233 10.44 -14.82 -16.50
N HIS A 234 9.92 -15.43 -15.44
CA HIS A 234 8.89 -14.84 -14.57
C HIS A 234 9.36 -14.52 -13.15
N LYS A 235 10.65 -14.62 -12.83
CA LYS A 235 11.20 -14.33 -11.49
C LYS A 235 10.79 -12.95 -10.95
N GLN A 236 10.60 -11.96 -11.84
CA GLN A 236 10.17 -10.62 -11.47
C GLN A 236 8.77 -10.58 -10.83
N LEU A 237 7.89 -11.52 -11.19
CA LEU A 237 6.56 -11.66 -10.59
C LEU A 237 6.61 -12.18 -9.14
N LEU A 238 7.69 -12.87 -8.75
CA LEU A 238 7.93 -13.32 -7.38
C LEU A 238 8.72 -12.31 -6.54
N ILE A 239 9.63 -11.55 -7.17
CA ILE A 239 10.45 -10.53 -6.50
C ILE A 239 9.56 -9.43 -5.91
N SER A 240 8.56 -8.93 -6.64
CA SER A 240 7.73 -7.82 -6.18
C SER A 240 6.96 -8.13 -4.88
N PRO A 241 6.22 -9.25 -4.74
CA PRO A 241 5.56 -9.62 -3.48
C PRO A 241 6.55 -9.85 -2.32
N ILE A 242 7.72 -10.45 -2.58
CA ILE A 242 8.74 -10.71 -1.55
C ILE A 242 9.35 -9.41 -1.04
N VAL A 243 9.66 -8.46 -1.93
CA VAL A 243 10.17 -7.13 -1.55
C VAL A 243 9.15 -6.37 -0.72
N LEU A 244 7.86 -6.40 -1.10
CA LEU A 244 6.78 -5.78 -0.31
C LEU A 244 6.63 -6.40 1.08
N LEU A 245 6.80 -7.72 1.20
CA LEU A 245 6.81 -8.40 2.49
C LEU A 245 8.01 -7.93 3.34
N ILE A 246 9.22 -7.88 2.76
CA ILE A 246 10.42 -7.43 3.47
C ILE A 246 10.27 -5.97 3.95
N LEU A 247 9.74 -5.10 3.11
CA LEU A 247 9.55 -3.68 3.45
C LEU A 247 8.48 -3.45 4.53
N SER A 248 7.55 -4.38 4.71
CA SER A 248 6.49 -4.30 5.71
C SER A 248 6.82 -4.99 7.03
N LEU A 249 7.85 -5.85 7.05
CA LEU A 249 8.35 -6.51 8.27
C LEU A 249 8.68 -5.54 9.40
N PRO A 250 9.36 -4.39 9.19
CA PRO A 250 9.64 -3.45 10.28
C PRO A 250 8.36 -2.96 10.97
N ARG A 251 7.29 -2.70 10.21
CA ARG A 251 5.99 -2.30 10.78
C ARG A 251 5.32 -3.43 11.55
N LEU A 252 5.39 -4.65 11.04
CA LEU A 252 4.88 -5.83 11.76
C LEU A 252 5.62 -6.03 13.07
N ILE A 253 6.95 -5.97 13.05
CA ILE A 253 7.80 -6.08 14.24
C ILE A 253 7.43 -5.00 15.25
N MET A 254 7.34 -3.73 14.84
CA MET A 254 6.91 -2.63 15.72
C MET A 254 5.49 -2.83 16.27
N SER A 255 4.55 -3.32 15.46
CA SER A 255 3.20 -3.61 15.92
C SER A 255 3.13 -4.75 16.94
N MET A 256 4.07 -5.70 16.91
CA MET A 256 4.18 -6.78 17.90
C MET A 256 4.96 -6.35 19.15
N LEU A 257 5.94 -5.44 19.00
CA LEU A 257 6.70 -4.88 20.12
C LEU A 257 5.92 -3.82 20.90
N SER A 258 4.92 -3.17 20.28
CA SER A 258 4.06 -2.15 20.89
C SER A 258 3.09 -2.68 21.98
N GLU A 259 3.20 -3.93 22.42
CA GLU A 259 2.69 -4.35 23.74
C GLU A 259 3.51 -3.77 24.92
N CYS A 260 4.65 -3.11 24.64
CA CYS A 260 5.42 -2.36 25.63
C CYS A 260 5.61 -0.89 25.21
N VAL A 261 4.67 -0.01 25.60
CA VAL A 261 4.84 1.32 26.25
C VAL A 261 3.47 1.77 26.76
#